data_AF-A0A5C7R8X7-F1
#
_entry.id   AF-A0A5C7R8X7-F1
#
_cell.length_a   1.000
_cell.length_b   1.000
_cell.length_c   1.000
_cell.angle_alpha   90.00
_cell.angle_beta   90.00
_cell.angle_gamma   90.00
#
_symmetry.space_group_name_H-M   'P 1'
#
loop_
_entity.id
_entity.type
_entity.pdbx_description
1 polymer ?
#
loop_
_entity_poly.entity_id
_entity_poly.type
_entity_poly.pdbx_seq_one_letter_code
_entity_poly.pdbx_strand_id
1 'polypeptide(L)' 'MDGLNTQTPAPTTQSIYYWLDGYWITDKEEAELMDSINAFGSLHQVLELPQGADIDKEVKQRLEVAA' A
#
# COMPACT_ATOMS: atom_id res chain seq x y z
N MET A 1 14.52 33.02 -16.53
CA MET A 1 14.62 31.55 -16.47
C MET A 1 13.64 31.14 -15.39
N ASP A 2 12.37 31.17 -15.78
CA ASP A 2 11.25 31.09 -14.88
C ASP A 2 10.80 29.63 -14.94
N GLY A 3 11.41 28.82 -14.07
CA GLY A 3 11.10 27.41 -13.91
C GLY A 3 9.68 27.26 -13.36
N LEU A 4 8.69 27.31 -14.26
CA LEU A 4 7.28 27.15 -13.94
C LEU A 4 7.02 25.71 -13.48
N ASN A 5 7.16 25.52 -12.16
CA ASN A 5 6.26 24.77 -11.30
C ASN A 5 5.46 23.64 -12.00
N THR A 6 6.10 22.49 -12.19
CA THR A 6 5.37 21.23 -12.24
C THR A 6 5.27 20.69 -10.81
N GLN A 7 4.57 21.39 -9.92
CA GLN A 7 3.94 20.71 -8.78
C GLN A 7 2.84 19.84 -9.38
N THR A 8 3.23 18.67 -9.91
CA THR A 8 2.34 17.52 -9.93
C THR A 8 1.78 17.45 -8.51
N PRO A 9 0.46 17.53 -8.27
CA PRO A 9 -0.06 17.29 -6.94
C PRO A 9 0.49 15.93 -6.54
N ALA A 10 1.39 15.90 -5.55
CA ALA A 10 1.86 14.64 -5.01
C ALA A 10 0.57 13.87 -4.68
N PRO A 11 0.40 12.65 -5.21
CA PRO A 11 -0.83 11.92 -5.01
C PRO A 11 -1.06 11.88 -3.51
N THR A 12 -2.13 12.52 -3.06
CA THR A 12 -2.41 12.68 -1.63
C THR A 12 -2.64 11.33 -0.96
N THR A 13 -2.77 10.27 -1.77
CA THR A 13 -2.93 8.87 -1.39
C THR A 13 -1.83 8.01 -2.03
N GLN A 14 -1.48 6.93 -1.34
CA GLN A 14 -0.56 5.86 -1.73
C GLN A 14 -1.31 4.53 -1.69
N SER A 15 -1.01 3.66 -2.65
CA SER A 15 -1.55 2.30 -2.68
C SER A 15 -0.68 1.38 -1.83
N ILE A 16 -1.29 0.76 -0.83
CA ILE A 16 -0.67 -0.22 0.05
C ILE A 16 -1.21 -1.60 -0.32
N TYR A 17 -0.31 -2.51 -0.59
CA TYR A 17 -0.58 -3.92 -0.83
C TYR A 17 -0.38 -4.66 0.49
N TYR A 18 -1.44 -5.16 1.11
CA TYR A 18 -1.37 -5.83 2.41
C TYR A 18 -1.90 -7.27 2.35
N TRP A 19 -1.36 -8.15 3.19
CA TRP A 19 -1.75 -9.55 3.32
C TRP A 19 -2.41 -9.80 4.67
N LEU A 20 -3.19 -10.89 4.74
CA LEU A 20 -3.84 -11.33 5.98
C LEU A 20 -2.86 -11.77 7.07
N ASP A 21 -1.61 -12.01 6.70
CA ASP A 21 -0.51 -12.28 7.64
C ASP A 21 -0.06 -11.01 8.42
N GLY A 22 -0.60 -9.84 8.04
CA GLY A 22 -0.19 -8.55 8.61
C GLY A 22 1.03 -7.93 7.90
N TYR A 23 1.52 -8.57 6.84
CA TYR A 23 2.55 -8.01 5.97
C TYR A 23 1.96 -6.95 5.04
N TRP A 24 2.71 -5.89 4.74
CA TRP A 24 2.28 -4.85 3.81
C TRP A 24 3.46 -4.25 3.05
N ILE A 25 3.20 -3.80 1.82
CA ILE A 25 4.16 -3.25 0.88
C ILE A 25 3.53 -2.06 0.17
N THR A 26 4.28 -0.96 0.01
CA THR A 26 3.85 0.22 -0.77
C THR A 26 4.21 0.10 -2.25
N ASP A 27 5.21 -0.71 -2.55
CA ASP A 27 5.70 -0.96 -3.91
C ASP A 27 4.89 -2.06 -4.61
N LYS A 28 4.43 -1.77 -5.82
CA LYS A 28 3.63 -2.71 -6.62
C LYS A 28 4.47 -3.87 -7.13
N GLU A 29 5.71 -3.63 -7.56
CA GLU A 29 6.57 -4.65 -8.15
C GLU A 29 6.96 -5.70 -7.09
N GLU A 30 7.29 -5.26 -5.88
CA GLU A 30 7.52 -6.12 -4.73
C GLU A 30 6.27 -6.94 -4.39
N ALA A 31 5.08 -6.32 -4.39
CA ALA A 31 3.84 -7.03 -4.10
C ALA A 31 3.49 -8.09 -5.14
N GLU A 32 3.69 -7.77 -6.43
CA GLU A 32 3.52 -8.71 -7.54
C GLU A 32 4.56 -9.83 -7.50
N LEU A 33 5.80 -9.56 -7.08
CA LEU A 33 6.81 -10.59 -6.90
C LEU A 33 6.39 -11.59 -5.81
N MET A 34 5.90 -11.10 -4.67
CA MET A 34 5.43 -11.94 -3.57
C MET A 34 4.19 -12.76 -3.94
N ASP A 35 3.30 -12.18 -4.74
CA ASP A 35 2.16 -12.88 -5.34
C ASP A 35 2.61 -13.96 -6.34
N SER A 36 3.58 -13.64 -7.19
CA SER A 36 4.13 -14.54 -8.22
C SER A 36 4.79 -15.78 -7.64
N ILE A 37 5.48 -15.65 -6.50
CA ILE A 37 6.05 -16.79 -5.77
C ILE A 37 5.05 -17.43 -4.79
N ASN A 38 3.82 -16.94 -4.73
CA ASN A 38 2.77 -17.32 -3.77
C ASN A 38 3.30 -17.39 -2.33
N ALA A 39 4.13 -16.42 -1.91
CA ALA A 39 4.86 -16.44 -0.64
C ALA A 39 3.94 -16.60 0.58
N PHE A 40 2.72 -16.04 0.49
CA PHE A 40 1.76 -15.99 1.59
C PHE A 40 0.54 -16.89 1.38
N GLY A 41 0.46 -17.65 0.27
CA GLY A 41 -0.69 -18.50 -0.02
C GLY A 41 -2.01 -17.76 -0.25
N SER A 42 -1.98 -16.43 -0.32
CA SER A 42 -3.14 -15.53 -0.38
C SER A 42 -2.84 -14.33 -1.25
N LEU A 43 -3.86 -13.86 -1.98
CA LEU A 43 -3.80 -12.60 -2.73
C LEU A 43 -3.66 -11.43 -1.75
N HIS A 44 -2.79 -10.48 -2.09
CA HIS A 44 -2.76 -9.21 -1.39
C HIS A 44 -4.06 -8.42 -1.62
N GLN A 45 -4.36 -7.54 -0.70
CA GLN A 45 -5.42 -6.54 -0.80
C GLN A 45 -4.79 -5.17 -1.05
N VAL A 46 -5.45 -4.35 -1.86
CA VAL A 46 -4.97 -3.00 -2.17
C VAL A 46 -5.75 -2.00 -1.32
N LEU A 47 -5.03 -1.12 -0.63
CA LEU A 47 -5.58 -0.10 0.25
C LEU A 47 -4.99 1.26 -0.11
N GLU A 48 -5.85 2.20 -0.48
CA GLU A 48 -5.44 3.57 -0.75
C GLU A 48 -5.47 4.38 0.55
N LEU A 49 -4.30 4.74 1.07
CA LEU A 49 -4.15 5.53 2.29
C LEU A 49 -3.54 6.89 1.99
N PRO A 50 -3.80 7.93 2.77
CA PRO A 50 -3.10 9.20 2.62
C PRO A 50 -1.58 9.03 2.70
N GLN A 51 -0.82 9.79 1.90
CA GLN A 51 0.63 9.87 2.10
C GLN A 51 0.93 10.45 3.49
N GLY A 52 1.61 9.67 4.32
CA GLY A 52 1.87 10.00 5.73
C GLY A 52 0.85 9.47 6.74
N ALA A 53 -0.16 8.71 6.31
CA ALA A 53 -0.99 7.93 7.22
C ALA A 53 -0.21 6.74 7.81
N ASP A 54 -0.62 6.31 9.01
CA ASP A 54 -0.02 5.18 9.71
C ASP A 54 -0.53 3.86 9.10
N ILE A 55 0.24 3.34 8.14
CA ILE A 55 -0.13 2.16 7.36
C ILE A 55 -0.33 0.94 8.27
N ASP A 56 0.56 0.74 9.24
CA ASP A 56 0.48 -0.38 10.18
C ASP A 56 -0.83 -0.34 10.99
N LYS A 57 -1.21 0.82 11.53
CA LYS A 57 -2.47 1.00 12.24
C LYS A 57 -3.68 0.79 11.34
N GLU A 58 -3.69 1.34 10.13
CA GLU A 58 -4.81 1.21 9.19
C GLU A 58 -4.98 -0.23 8.71
N VAL A 59 -3.88 -0.90 8.37
CA VAL A 59 -3.87 -2.33 7.99
C VAL A 59 -4.38 -3.17 9.15
N LYS A 60 -3.84 -2.99 10.37
CA LYS A 60 -4.31 -3.71 11.57
C LYS A 60 -5.79 -3.48 11.86
N GLN A 61 -6.26 -2.23 11.79
CA GLN A 61 -7.67 -1.90 12.00
C GLN A 61 -8.57 -2.61 10.97
N ARG A 62 -8.15 -2.69 9.70
CA ARG A 62 -8.91 -3.40 8.66
C ARG A 62 -8.92 -4.91 8.87
N LEU A 63 -7.79 -5.48 9.30
CA LEU A 63 -7.68 -6.89 9.67
C LEU A 63 -8.57 -7.24 10.89
N GLU A 64 -8.59 -6.38 11.91
CA GLU A 64 -9.41 -6.59 13.12
C GLU A 64 -10.92 -6.56 12.82
N VAL A 65 -11.37 -5.77 11.85
CA VAL A 65 -12.79 -5.67 11.46
C VAL A 65 -13.25 -6.86 10.59
N ALA A 66 -12.32 -7.61 10.01
CA ALA A 66 -12.63 -8.77 9.16
C ALA A 66 -12.74 -10.11 9.93
N ALA A 67 -12.54 -10.10 11.25
CA ALA A 67 -12.64 -11.26 12.15
C ALA A 67 -14.02 -11.34 12.85
#